data_AF-W9US35-F1
#
_entry.id   AF-W9US35-F1
#
_cell.length_a   1.000
_cell.length_b   1.000
_cell.length_c   1.000
_cell.angle_alpha   90.00
_cell.angle_beta   90.00
_cell.angle_gamma   90.00
#
_symmetry.space_group_name_H-M   'P 1'
#
loop_
_entity.id
_entity.type
_entity.pdbx_description
1 polymer ?
#
loop_
_entity_poly.entity_id
_entity_poly.type
_entity_poly.pdbx_seq_one_letter_code
_entity_poly.pdbx_strand_id
1 'polypeptide(L)'
;MELLIAADKRTSLFEWSIKTIVTRHIRGVPRSAKRYLPTETRAEISRLVCLIAKVGHKNDEDAEAAFHQAMQSLNFPMRYQPDARPKLKQLELDLEKLSHLRPLDKPAILRALVICASHDDVITTAEAELLRAIAECLDCPLPPLLV
;
A
#
# COMPACT_ATOMS: atom_id res chain seq x y z
N MET A 1 4.20 4.19 25.74
CA MET A 1 3.67 2.86 25.41
C MET A 1 4.25 2.44 24.05
N GLU A 2 5.58 2.24 24.00
CA GLU A 2 6.35 2.03 22.75
C GLU A 2 7.41 0.93 22.96
N LEU A 3 7.01 -0.30 23.24
CA LEU A 3 7.98 -1.40 23.43
C LEU A 3 7.56 -2.78 22.85
N LEU A 4 6.63 -2.82 21.90
CA LEU A 4 6.24 -4.08 21.23
C LEU A 4 6.53 -4.10 19.71
N ILE A 5 7.26 -3.12 19.20
CA ILE A 5 7.48 -2.90 17.75
C ILE A 5 8.49 -3.90 17.14
N ALA A 6 9.19 -4.69 17.96
CA ALA A 6 10.37 -5.45 17.50
C ALA A 6 10.14 -6.94 17.22
N ALA A 7 9.08 -7.58 17.72
CA ALA A 7 9.02 -9.05 17.75
C ALA A 7 7.92 -9.70 16.90
N ASP A 8 6.88 -8.96 16.49
CA ASP A 8 5.84 -9.49 15.60
C ASP A 8 5.44 -8.40 14.57
N LYS A 9 6.07 -8.44 13.39
CA LYS A 9 5.93 -7.38 12.37
C LYS A 9 4.59 -7.45 11.61
N ARG A 10 3.87 -8.55 11.73
CA ARG A 10 2.53 -8.75 11.13
C ARG A 10 1.47 -8.05 11.96
N THR A 11 1.52 -8.19 13.29
CA THR A 11 0.61 -7.46 14.18
C THR A 11 0.82 -5.95 14.14
N SER A 12 2.05 -5.44 13.95
CA SER A 12 2.27 -3.99 13.87
C SER A 12 1.64 -3.30 12.64
N LEU A 13 1.67 -3.94 11.45
CA LEU A 13 0.98 -3.43 10.26
C LEU A 13 -0.54 -3.55 10.39
N PHE A 14 -1.01 -4.62 11.02
CA PHE A 14 -2.44 -4.84 11.30
C PHE A 14 -2.99 -3.83 12.30
N GLU A 15 -2.29 -3.60 13.42
CA GLU A 15 -2.64 -2.56 14.41
C GLU A 15 -2.64 -1.17 13.79
N TRP A 16 -1.65 -0.87 12.95
CA TRP A 16 -1.59 0.38 12.20
C TRP A 16 -2.78 0.52 11.22
N SER A 17 -3.14 -0.57 10.54
CA SER A 17 -4.26 -0.63 9.60
C SER A 17 -5.58 -0.30 10.30
N ILE A 18 -5.86 -0.97 11.42
CA ILE A 18 -7.05 -0.71 12.24
C ILE A 18 -7.04 0.72 12.78
N LYS A 19 -5.92 1.16 13.38
CA LYS A 19 -5.79 2.50 13.93
C LYS A 19 -6.05 3.57 12.88
N THR A 20 -5.57 3.37 11.66
CA THR A 20 -5.74 4.30 10.54
C THR A 20 -7.21 4.39 10.11
N ILE A 21 -7.87 3.24 9.94
CA ILE A 21 -9.30 3.17 9.59
C ILE A 21 -10.14 3.87 10.66
N VAL A 22 -9.94 3.51 11.92
CA VAL A 22 -10.68 4.09 13.06
C VAL A 22 -10.43 5.59 13.17
N THR A 23 -9.17 6.03 13.04
CA THR A 23 -8.83 7.46 13.15
C THR A 23 -9.46 8.28 12.03
N ARG A 24 -9.48 7.77 10.78
CA ARG A 24 -10.09 8.45 9.63
C ARG A 24 -11.60 8.51 9.75
N HIS A 25 -12.25 7.43 10.16
CA HIS A 25 -13.70 7.42 10.40
C HIS A 25 -14.12 8.41 11.49
N ILE A 26 -13.30 8.58 12.53
CA ILE A 26 -13.61 9.52 13.64
C ILE A 26 -13.30 10.98 13.26
N ARG A 27 -12.17 11.25 12.59
CA ARG A 27 -11.72 12.63 12.30
C ARG A 27 -12.27 13.21 11.00
N GLY A 28 -12.79 12.37 10.10
CA GLY A 28 -13.15 12.78 8.74
C GLY A 28 -11.94 13.07 7.87
N VAL A 29 -12.16 13.14 6.55
CA VAL A 29 -11.09 13.34 5.57
C VAL A 29 -10.84 14.84 5.38
N PRO A 30 -9.63 15.35 5.66
CA PRO A 30 -9.32 16.76 5.38
C PRO A 30 -9.37 16.99 3.87
N ARG A 31 -10.30 17.84 3.40
CA ARG A 31 -10.38 18.28 2.00
C ARG A 31 -9.20 19.21 1.71
N SER A 32 -8.09 18.63 1.28
CA SER A 32 -6.92 19.40 0.85
C SER A 32 -7.07 19.82 -0.61
N ALA A 33 -6.76 21.09 -0.90
CA ALA A 33 -6.84 21.65 -2.25
C ALA A 33 -5.64 21.24 -3.14
N LYS A 34 -4.58 20.68 -2.54
CA LYS A 34 -3.39 20.22 -3.28
C LYS A 34 -3.71 18.90 -3.98
N ARG A 35 -3.56 18.89 -5.31
CA ARG A 35 -3.67 17.68 -6.14
C ARG A 35 -2.32 17.38 -6.75
N TYR A 36 -1.75 16.22 -6.43
CA TYR A 36 -0.51 15.75 -7.05
C TYR A 36 -0.80 15.00 -8.35
N LEU A 37 0.16 15.02 -9.27
CA LEU A 37 0.15 14.17 -10.47
C LEU A 37 0.78 12.80 -10.15
N PRO A 38 0.32 11.70 -10.78
CA PRO A 38 0.93 10.38 -10.61
C PRO A 38 2.43 10.32 -10.94
N THR A 39 2.91 11.25 -11.77
CA THR A 39 4.33 11.39 -12.12
C THR A 39 5.18 11.89 -10.95
N GLU A 40 4.60 12.67 -10.05
CA GLU A 40 5.28 13.25 -8.88
C GLU A 40 5.30 12.27 -7.69
N THR A 41 4.37 11.32 -7.66
CA THR A 41 4.23 10.32 -6.57
C THR A 41 4.75 8.93 -6.94
N ARG A 42 5.56 8.82 -8.00
CA ARG A 42 6.09 7.52 -8.48
C ARG A 42 6.89 6.81 -7.39
N ALA A 43 7.72 7.55 -6.66
CA ALA A 43 8.57 6.97 -5.63
C ALA A 43 7.74 6.39 -4.47
N GLU A 44 6.66 7.08 -4.08
CA GLU A 44 5.69 6.65 -3.06
C GLU A 44 4.95 5.37 -3.50
N ILE A 45 4.48 5.33 -4.76
CA ILE A 45 3.79 4.15 -5.31
C ILE A 45 4.72 2.94 -5.33
N SER A 46 5.97 3.13 -5.78
CA SER A 46 6.97 2.06 -5.81
C SER A 46 7.24 1.49 -4.41
N ARG A 47 7.41 2.35 -3.41
CA ARG A 47 7.62 1.90 -2.02
C ARG A 47 6.43 1.10 -1.47
N LEU A 48 5.21 1.49 -1.80
CA LEU A 48 4.01 0.74 -1.42
C LEU A 48 3.94 -0.64 -2.08
N VAL A 49 4.13 -0.70 -3.40
CA VAL A 49 4.08 -1.98 -4.13
C VAL A 49 5.21 -2.90 -3.65
N CYS A 50 6.42 -2.36 -3.42
CA CYS A 50 7.54 -3.12 -2.86
C CYS A 50 7.23 -3.66 -1.45
N LEU A 51 6.51 -2.89 -0.61
CA LEU A 51 6.10 -3.35 0.70
C LEU A 51 5.11 -4.50 0.60
N ILE A 52 4.10 -4.41 -0.27
CA ILE A 52 3.12 -5.48 -0.48
C ILE A 52 3.81 -6.74 -1.01
N ALA A 53 4.65 -6.60 -2.04
CA ALA A 53 5.43 -7.69 -2.60
C ALA A 53 6.25 -8.41 -1.50
N LYS A 54 6.90 -7.65 -0.61
CA LYS A 54 7.71 -8.22 0.47
C LYS A 54 6.89 -8.84 1.62
N VAL A 55 5.64 -8.41 1.82
CA VAL A 55 4.76 -8.93 2.86
C VAL A 55 4.05 -10.21 2.41
N GLY A 56 3.65 -10.25 1.13
CA GLY A 56 2.97 -11.39 0.53
C GLY A 56 3.89 -12.55 0.19
N HIS A 57 5.07 -12.24 -0.34
CA HIS A 57 5.95 -13.22 -0.93
C HIS A 57 7.07 -13.60 0.03
N LYS A 58 7.35 -14.90 0.15
CA LYS A 58 8.47 -15.40 0.98
C LYS A 58 9.82 -15.35 0.26
N ASN A 59 9.80 -15.40 -1.08
CA ASN A 59 11.00 -15.39 -1.92
C ASN A 59 11.14 -14.01 -2.56
N ASP A 60 12.38 -13.51 -2.66
CA ASP A 60 12.65 -12.22 -3.29
C ASP A 60 12.41 -12.25 -4.81
N GLU A 61 12.53 -13.41 -5.47
CA GLU A 61 12.25 -13.59 -6.90
C GLU A 61 10.75 -13.43 -7.22
N ASP A 62 9.88 -14.08 -6.43
CA ASP A 62 8.42 -13.96 -6.58
C ASP A 62 7.95 -12.53 -6.26
N ALA A 63 8.57 -11.89 -5.25
CA ALA A 63 8.32 -10.49 -4.91
C ALA A 63 8.70 -9.53 -6.06
N GLU A 64 9.82 -9.77 -6.76
CA GLU A 64 10.24 -8.96 -7.91
C GLU A 64 9.28 -9.14 -9.09
N ALA A 65 8.84 -10.37 -9.36
CA ALA A 65 7.86 -10.66 -10.41
C ALA A 65 6.52 -9.97 -10.15
N ALA A 66 6.00 -10.07 -8.93
CA ALA A 66 4.79 -9.39 -8.49
C ALA A 66 4.90 -7.86 -8.58
N PHE A 67 6.06 -7.31 -8.21
CA PHE A 67 6.34 -5.88 -8.35
C PHE A 67 6.33 -5.43 -9.82
N HIS A 68 7.01 -6.17 -10.70
CA HIS A 68 7.04 -5.85 -12.13
C HIS A 68 5.64 -5.93 -12.75
N GLN A 69 4.82 -6.92 -12.41
CA GLN A 69 3.46 -7.04 -12.91
C GLN A 69 2.59 -5.83 -12.49
N ALA A 70 2.70 -5.40 -11.24
CA ALA A 70 2.00 -4.22 -10.74
C ALA A 70 2.48 -2.93 -11.41
N MET A 71 3.79 -2.76 -11.62
CA MET A 71 4.35 -1.59 -12.32
C MET A 71 3.96 -1.54 -13.80
N GLN A 72 3.88 -2.70 -14.47
CA GLN A 72 3.38 -2.81 -15.84
C GLN A 72 1.93 -2.35 -15.95
N SER A 73 1.06 -2.73 -14.99
CA SER A 73 -0.33 -2.28 -14.96
C SER A 73 -0.47 -0.75 -14.81
N LEU A 74 0.52 -0.09 -14.20
CA LEU A 74 0.56 1.37 -14.05
C LEU A 74 1.33 2.08 -15.16
N ASN A 75 1.90 1.33 -16.10
CA ASN A 75 2.74 1.84 -17.17
C ASN A 75 3.95 2.66 -16.64
N PHE A 76 4.45 2.32 -15.44
CA PHE A 76 5.60 2.98 -14.82
C PHE A 76 6.88 2.16 -14.98
N PRO A 77 7.93 2.71 -15.62
CA PRO A 77 9.23 2.05 -15.68
C PRO A 77 9.98 2.30 -14.36
N MET A 78 9.76 1.45 -13.35
CA MET A 78 10.53 1.47 -12.09
C MET A 78 11.15 0.11 -11.81
N ARG A 79 12.32 0.13 -11.17
CA ARG A 79 13.05 -1.07 -10.75
C ARG A 79 12.65 -1.46 -9.33
N TYR A 80 12.52 -2.75 -9.10
CA TYR A 80 12.34 -3.31 -7.76
C TYR A 80 13.54 -2.96 -6.87
N GLN A 81 13.29 -2.57 -5.63
CA GLN A 81 14.33 -2.21 -4.65
C GLN A 81 14.11 -2.95 -3.33
N PRO A 82 14.61 -4.19 -3.21
CA PRO A 82 14.32 -5.07 -2.06
C PRO A 82 14.85 -4.54 -0.71
N ASP A 83 15.88 -3.68 -0.74
CA ASP A 83 16.52 -3.07 0.43
C ASP A 83 15.82 -1.83 0.96
N ALA A 84 14.90 -1.25 0.19
CA ALA A 84 14.10 -0.14 0.64
C ALA A 84 12.96 -0.66 1.54
N ARG A 85 13.27 -1.05 2.78
CA ARG A 85 12.22 -1.28 3.80
C ARG A 85 11.76 0.08 4.33
N PRO A 86 10.61 0.63 3.89
CA PRO A 86 10.13 1.89 4.44
C PRO A 86 9.82 1.69 5.93
N LYS A 87 10.26 2.63 6.78
CA LYS A 87 9.76 2.72 8.16
C LYS A 87 8.27 3.02 8.13
N LEU A 88 7.51 2.60 9.14
CA LEU A 88 6.07 2.86 9.22
C LEU A 88 5.73 4.35 9.05
N LYS A 89 6.53 5.25 9.64
CA LYS A 89 6.39 6.70 9.44
C LYS A 89 6.54 7.15 7.98
N GLN A 90 7.42 6.50 7.21
CA GLN A 90 7.59 6.80 5.79
C GLN A 90 6.36 6.33 5.00
N LEU A 91 5.81 5.18 5.34
CA LEU A 91 4.57 4.66 4.77
C LEU A 91 3.39 5.62 5.01
N GLU A 92 3.25 6.14 6.22
CA GLU A 92 2.22 7.13 6.57
C GLU A 92 2.34 8.41 5.72
N LEU A 93 3.56 8.94 5.57
CA LEU A 93 3.83 10.11 4.73
C LEU A 93 3.55 9.84 3.25
N ASP A 94 3.91 8.65 2.76
CA ASP A 94 3.66 8.25 1.38
C ASP A 94 2.16 8.14 1.12
N LEU A 95 1.40 7.49 2.01
CA LEU A 95 -0.05 7.36 1.92
C LEU A 95 -0.77 8.70 2.06
N GLU A 96 -0.28 9.58 2.93
CA GLU A 96 -0.80 10.94 3.03
C GLU A 96 -0.64 11.67 1.68
N LYS A 97 0.55 11.65 1.07
CA LYS A 97 0.77 12.23 -0.26
C LYS A 97 -0.13 11.60 -1.33
N LEU A 98 -0.30 10.28 -1.30
CA LEU A 98 -1.13 9.58 -2.29
C LEU A 98 -2.62 9.85 -2.10
N SER A 99 -3.08 10.13 -0.87
CA SER A 99 -4.45 10.56 -0.62
C SER A 99 -4.79 11.90 -1.28
N HIS A 100 -3.77 12.70 -1.57
CA HIS A 100 -3.86 13.96 -2.31
C HIS A 100 -3.76 13.80 -3.84
N LEU A 101 -3.69 12.57 -4.37
CA LEU A 101 -3.78 12.34 -5.81
C LEU A 101 -5.17 12.66 -6.35
N ARG A 102 -5.24 12.90 -7.68
CA ARG A 102 -6.53 13.08 -8.35
C ARG A 102 -7.38 11.80 -8.15
N PRO A 103 -8.68 11.92 -7.84
CA PRO A 103 -9.55 10.77 -7.58
C PRO A 103 -9.53 9.69 -8.67
N LEU A 104 -9.30 10.07 -9.93
CA LEU A 104 -9.24 9.14 -11.07
C LEU A 104 -8.00 8.25 -11.08
N ASP A 105 -6.90 8.67 -10.45
CA ASP A 105 -5.63 7.94 -10.46
C ASP A 105 -5.55 6.92 -9.30
N LYS A 106 -6.33 7.12 -8.23
CA LYS A 106 -6.30 6.28 -7.03
C LYS A 106 -6.77 4.84 -7.28
N PRO A 107 -7.86 4.58 -8.04
CA PRO A 107 -8.27 3.23 -8.37
C PRO A 107 -7.23 2.45 -9.17
N ALA A 108 -6.46 3.12 -10.04
CA ALA A 108 -5.40 2.48 -10.81
C ALA A 108 -4.28 1.99 -9.88
N ILE A 109 -3.86 2.80 -8.91
CA ILE A 109 -2.86 2.41 -7.89
C ILE A 109 -3.38 1.25 -7.05
N LEU A 110 -4.63 1.32 -6.59
CA LEU A 110 -5.22 0.25 -5.80
C LEU A 110 -5.28 -1.07 -6.57
N ARG A 111 -5.64 -1.04 -7.87
CA ARG A 111 -5.61 -2.23 -8.74
C ARG A 111 -4.20 -2.82 -8.85
N ALA A 112 -3.17 -1.99 -9.02
CA ALA A 112 -1.80 -2.47 -9.09
C ALA A 112 -1.35 -3.17 -7.79
N LEU A 113 -1.75 -2.62 -6.64
CA LEU A 113 -1.49 -3.23 -5.33
C LEU A 113 -2.21 -4.59 -5.18
N VAL A 114 -3.45 -4.69 -5.66
CA VAL A 114 -4.21 -5.95 -5.68
C VAL A 114 -3.55 -6.97 -6.60
N ILE A 115 -3.09 -6.58 -7.81
CA ILE A 115 -2.37 -7.47 -8.73
C ILE A 115 -1.10 -8.01 -8.06
N CYS A 116 -0.34 -7.15 -7.36
CA CYS A 116 0.85 -7.56 -6.63
C CYS A 116 0.54 -8.59 -5.52
N ALA A 117 -0.50 -8.36 -4.74
CA ALA A 117 -0.93 -9.29 -3.69
C ALA A 117 -1.55 -10.59 -4.24
N SER A 118 -2.14 -10.55 -5.43
CA SER A 118 -2.77 -11.71 -6.07
C SER A 118 -1.78 -12.57 -6.86
N HIS A 119 -0.50 -12.19 -6.91
CA HIS A 119 0.50 -12.90 -7.72
C HIS A 119 0.71 -14.36 -7.26
N ASP A 120 0.59 -14.63 -5.96
CA ASP A 120 0.73 -15.98 -5.39
C ASP A 120 -0.57 -16.80 -5.41
N ASP A 121 -1.60 -16.34 -6.15
CA ASP A 121 -2.97 -16.92 -6.24
C ASP A 121 -3.72 -17.01 -4.88
N VAL A 122 -3.06 -16.64 -3.78
CA VAL A 122 -3.58 -16.69 -2.41
C VAL A 122 -3.35 -15.34 -1.73
N ILE A 123 -4.44 -14.61 -1.50
CA ILE A 123 -4.40 -13.40 -0.68
C ILE A 123 -4.57 -13.80 0.78
N THR A 124 -3.54 -13.60 1.60
CA THR A 124 -3.64 -13.85 3.03
C THR A 124 -4.52 -12.80 3.71
N THR A 125 -5.13 -13.15 4.86
CA THR A 125 -5.90 -12.19 5.67
C THR A 125 -5.09 -10.94 6.00
N ALA A 126 -3.79 -11.08 6.29
CA ALA A 126 -2.92 -9.94 6.57
C ALA A 126 -2.76 -8.98 5.38
N GLU A 127 -2.67 -9.49 4.16
CA GLU A 127 -2.60 -8.68 2.94
C GLU A 127 -3.93 -8.01 2.61
N ALA A 128 -5.04 -8.74 2.78
CA ALA A 128 -6.38 -8.17 2.57
C ALA A 128 -6.66 -7.00 3.53
N GLU A 129 -6.24 -7.10 4.79
CA GLU A 129 -6.36 -6.03 5.78
C GLU A 129 -5.46 -4.83 5.45
N LEU A 130 -4.21 -5.09 5.02
CA LEU A 130 -3.30 -4.05 4.59
C LEU A 130 -3.84 -3.30 3.35
N LEU A 131 -4.36 -4.03 2.36
CA LEU A 131 -5.02 -3.46 1.19
C LEU A 131 -6.23 -2.62 1.59
N ARG A 132 -7.02 -3.06 2.57
CA ARG A 132 -8.18 -2.32 3.07
C ARG A 132 -7.79 -1.02 3.76
N ALA A 133 -6.74 -1.03 4.57
CA ALA A 133 -6.21 0.19 5.17
C ALA A 133 -5.64 1.16 4.14
N ILE A 134 -4.97 0.65 3.09
CA ILE A 134 -4.50 1.48 1.98
C ILE A 134 -5.69 2.08 1.21
N ALA A 135 -6.71 1.29 0.92
CA ALA A 135 -7.94 1.74 0.24
C ALA A 135 -8.62 2.88 1.03
N GLU A 136 -8.76 2.73 2.34
CA GLU A 136 -9.27 3.75 3.24
C GLU A 136 -8.37 5.01 3.25
N CYS A 137 -7.05 4.82 3.22
CA CYS A 137 -6.09 5.92 3.10
C CYS A 137 -6.23 6.69 1.78
N LEU A 138 -6.50 5.97 0.70
CA LEU A 138 -6.67 6.54 -0.62
C LEU A 138 -8.08 7.15 -0.81
N ASP A 139 -9.03 6.93 0.10
CA ASP A 139 -10.44 7.34 -0.12
C ASP A 139 -10.97 6.68 -1.41
N CYS A 140 -10.69 5.38 -1.54
CA CYS A 140 -11.11 4.55 -2.66
C CYS A 140 -11.67 3.25 -2.10
N PRO A 141 -12.88 2.82 -2.49
CA PRO A 141 -13.41 1.55 -2.00
C PRO A 141 -12.54 0.40 -2.49
N LEU A 142 -12.20 -0.51 -1.59
CA LEU A 142 -11.52 -1.76 -1.95
C LEU A 142 -12.50 -2.66 -2.70
N PRO A 143 -12.17 -3.17 -3.90
CA PRO A 143 -12.98 -4.21 -4.52
C PRO A 143 -13.03 -5.45 -3.62
N PRO A 144 -14.10 -6.26 -3.68
CA PRO A 144 -14.20 -7.48 -2.89
C PRO A 144 -13.02 -8.39 -3.23
N LEU A 145 -12.15 -8.60 -2.25
CA LEU A 145 -11.07 -9.57 -2.33
C LEU A 145 -11.67 -10.92 -1.96
N LEU A 146 -11.54 -11.90 -2.86
CA LEU A 146 -11.80 -13.29 -2.53
C LEU A 146 -10.65 -13.75 -1.65
N VAL A 147 -10.94 -13.95 -0.37
CA VAL A 147 -10.04 -14.49 0.66
C VAL A 147 -10.52 -15.86 1.10
#